data_AF-A0A963VD85-F1
#
_entry.id   AF-A0A963VD85-F1
#
_cell.length_a   1.000
_cell.length_b   1.000
_cell.length_c   1.000
_cell.angle_alpha   90.00
_cell.angle_beta   90.00
_cell.angle_gamma   90.00
#
_symmetry.space_group_name_H-M   'P 1'
#
loop_
_entity.id
_entity.type
_entity.pdbx_description
1 polymer ?
#
loop_
_entity_poly.entity_id
_entity_poly.type
_entity_poly.pdbx_seq_one_letter_code
_entity_poly.pdbx_strand_id
1 'polypeptide(L)'
;GITARLDRALANSTTAMVLFAPAVLILGQLGAFSAATLTAAQVFLVARVLYVPAYALGLTGIRSAIWLAGFAATIVLYLIALMAA
;
A
#
# COMPACT_ATOMS: atom_id res chain seq x y z
N GLY A 1 1.82 -15.89 19.76
CA GLY A 1 2.38 -14.70 20.42
C GLY A 1 2.57 -13.56 19.43
N ILE A 2 3.28 -12.50 19.84
CA ILE A 2 3.53 -11.30 19.02
C ILE A 2 4.37 -11.61 17.77
N THR A 3 5.31 -12.55 17.83
CA THR A 3 6.14 -12.98 16.69
C THR A 3 5.30 -13.47 15.51
N ALA A 4 4.40 -14.44 15.75
CA ALA A 4 3.48 -14.93 14.71
C ALA A 4 2.49 -13.87 14.20
N ARG A 5 2.30 -12.76 14.92
CA ARG A 5 1.50 -11.61 14.42
C ARG A 5 2.35 -10.75 13.49
N LEU A 6 3.61 -10.51 13.83
CA LEU A 6 4.56 -9.77 13.00
C LEU A 6 4.88 -10.52 11.70
N ASP A 7 5.05 -11.84 11.73
CA ASP A 7 5.26 -12.63 10.51
C ASP A 7 4.10 -12.49 9.51
N ARG A 8 2.87 -12.48 10.02
CA ARG A 8 1.67 -12.23 9.19
C ARG A 8 1.59 -10.79 8.69
N ALA A 9 2.04 -9.82 9.48
CA ALA A 9 2.11 -8.42 9.06
C ALA A 9 3.16 -8.21 7.95
N LEU A 10 4.31 -8.88 8.07
CA LEU A 10 5.37 -8.90 7.06
C LEU A 10 4.86 -9.53 5.76
N ALA A 11 4.30 -10.75 5.83
CA ALA A 11 3.77 -11.44 4.67
C ALA A 11 2.72 -10.60 3.93
N ASN A 12 1.81 -9.94 4.67
CA ASN A 12 0.82 -9.03 4.07
C ASN A 12 1.47 -7.83 3.37
N SER A 13 2.52 -7.25 3.97
CA SER A 13 3.22 -6.10 3.40
C SER A 13 4.00 -6.48 2.15
N THR A 14 4.59 -7.68 2.11
CA THR A 14 5.20 -8.23 0.90
C THR A 14 4.18 -8.37 -0.23
N THR A 15 3.02 -8.99 0.02
CA THR A 15 1.95 -9.08 -0.99
C THR A 15 1.47 -7.71 -1.45
N ALA A 16 1.31 -6.75 -0.54
CA ALA A 16 0.92 -5.38 -0.89
C ALA A 16 1.98 -4.69 -1.78
N MET A 17 3.27 -4.89 -1.48
CA MET A 17 4.36 -4.33 -2.28
C MET A 17 4.41 -4.92 -3.69
N VAL A 18 4.13 -6.23 -3.83
CA VAL A 18 4.03 -6.91 -5.14
C VAL A 18 2.95 -6.29 -6.03
N LEU A 19 1.85 -5.78 -5.44
CA LEU A 19 0.81 -5.06 -6.18
C LEU A 19 1.18 -3.59 -6.44
N PHE A 20 1.87 -2.94 -5.49
CA PHE A 20 2.21 -1.52 -5.59
C PHE A 20 3.34 -1.24 -6.60
N ALA A 21 4.40 -2.06 -6.58
CA ALA A 21 5.60 -1.80 -7.37
C ALA A 21 5.34 -1.73 -8.89
N PRO A 22 4.55 -2.63 -9.51
CA PRO A 22 4.28 -2.56 -10.94
C PRO A 22 3.55 -1.28 -11.35
N ALA A 23 2.61 -0.78 -10.54
CA ALA A 23 1.91 0.48 -10.84
C ALA A 23 2.90 1.66 -10.93
N VAL A 24 3.84 1.74 -9.99
CA VAL A 24 4.88 2.79 -9.99
C VAL A 24 5.83 2.63 -11.17
N LEU A 25 6.23 1.39 -11.51
CA LEU A 25 7.10 1.13 -12.67
C LEU A 25 6.42 1.52 -13.99
N ILE A 26 5.13 1.21 -14.16
CA ILE A 26 4.35 1.61 -15.33
C ILE A 26 4.27 3.14 -15.44
N LEU A 27 3.93 3.82 -14.34
CA LEU A 27 3.91 5.30 -14.31
C LEU A 27 5.27 5.91 -14.66
N GLY A 28 6.36 5.32 -14.17
CA GLY A 28 7.72 5.73 -14.51
C GLY A 28 8.04 5.55 -16.00
N GLN A 29 7.62 4.44 -16.59
CA GLN A 29 7.82 4.16 -18.02
C GLN A 29 6.99 5.10 -18.91
N LEU A 30 5.80 5.49 -18.47
CA LEU A 30 4.93 6.45 -19.16
C LEU A 30 5.32 7.93 -18.91
N GLY A 31 6.24 8.20 -17.98
CA GLY A 31 6.54 9.57 -17.55
C GLY A 31 5.35 10.28 -16.88
N ALA A 32 4.41 9.51 -16.32
CA ALA A 32 3.09 9.99 -15.89
C ALA A 32 2.98 10.28 -14.38
N PHE A 33 4.08 10.63 -13.73
CA PHE A 33 4.05 11.04 -12.33
C PHE A 33 3.39 12.41 -12.16
N SER A 34 2.58 12.54 -11.11
CA SER A 34 1.85 13.76 -10.76
C SER A 34 1.77 13.93 -9.23
N ALA A 35 1.24 15.06 -8.78
CA ALA A 35 0.96 15.29 -7.36
C ALA A 35 -0.01 14.22 -6.78
N ALA A 36 -0.95 13.73 -7.59
CA ALA A 36 -1.88 12.68 -7.20
C ALA A 36 -1.16 11.33 -7.01
N THR A 37 -0.26 10.94 -7.92
CA THR A 37 0.50 9.68 -7.77
C THR A 37 1.45 9.75 -6.58
N LEU A 38 2.05 10.90 -6.33
CA LEU A 38 2.90 11.12 -5.14
C LEU A 38 2.09 10.95 -3.85
N THR A 39 0.92 11.59 -3.78
CA THR A 39 0.02 11.50 -2.61
C THR A 39 -0.42 10.06 -2.37
N ALA A 40 -0.82 9.33 -3.42
CA ALA A 40 -1.19 7.92 -3.30
C ALA A 40 -0.01 7.05 -2.81
N ALA A 41 1.21 7.27 -3.33
CA ALA A 41 2.40 6.58 -2.86
C ALA A 41 2.70 6.84 -1.37
N GLN A 42 2.54 8.09 -0.91
CA GLN A 42 2.71 8.46 0.49
C GLN A 42 1.65 7.79 1.38
N VAL A 43 0.38 7.79 0.97
CA VAL A 43 -0.71 7.09 1.69
C VAL A 43 -0.41 5.59 1.81
N PHE A 44 0.04 4.96 0.73
CA PHE A 44 0.45 3.55 0.77
C PHE A 44 1.57 3.31 1.79
N LEU A 45 2.63 4.13 1.76
CA LEU A 45 3.77 4.02 2.67
C LEU A 45 3.34 4.17 4.13
N VAL A 46 2.60 5.23 4.46
CA VAL A 46 2.11 5.48 5.82
C VAL A 46 1.20 4.34 6.28
N ALA A 47 0.32 3.84 5.41
CA ALA A 47 -0.52 2.69 5.72
C ALA A 47 0.31 1.44 6.07
N ARG A 48 1.40 1.16 5.34
CA ARG A 48 2.28 0.02 5.67
C ARG A 48 2.95 0.17 7.02
N VAL A 49 3.46 1.36 7.34
CA VAL A 49 4.09 1.66 8.63
C VAL A 49 3.10 1.49 9.78
N LEU A 50 1.87 2.01 9.64
CA LEU A 50 0.84 1.91 10.68
C LEU A 50 0.23 0.50 10.80
N TYR A 51 0.22 -0.29 9.73
CA TYR A 51 -0.35 -1.63 9.73
C TYR A 51 0.42 -2.60 10.64
N VAL A 52 1.75 -2.48 10.69
CA VAL A 52 2.61 -3.35 11.51
C VAL A 52 2.29 -3.26 13.02
N PRO A 53 2.34 -2.09 13.69
CA PRO A 53 1.98 -1.98 15.09
C PRO A 53 0.51 -2.32 15.34
N ALA A 54 -0.42 -1.94 14.44
CA ALA A 54 -1.82 -2.32 14.58
C ALA A 54 -2.03 -3.86 14.58
N TYR A 55 -1.26 -4.59 13.77
CA TYR A 55 -1.29 -6.05 13.74
C TYR A 55 -0.66 -6.67 15.00
N ALA A 56 0.50 -6.14 15.41
CA ALA A 56 1.23 -6.59 16.60
C ALA A 56 0.37 -6.48 17.87
N LEU A 57 -0.32 -5.35 18.03
CA LEU A 57 -1.23 -5.05 19.14
C LEU A 57 -2.61 -5.74 19.01
N GLY A 58 -2.92 -6.34 17.86
CA GLY A 58 -4.18 -7.06 17.66
C GLY A 58 -5.42 -6.18 17.51
N LEU A 59 -5.26 -4.95 17.01
CA LEU A 59 -6.35 -3.99 16.80
C LEU A 59 -7.24 -4.38 15.61
N THR A 60 -8.16 -5.32 15.83
CA THR A 60 -9.12 -5.81 14.83
C THR A 60 -10.14 -4.73 14.50
N GLY A 61 -10.09 -4.20 13.28
CA GLY A 61 -10.91 -3.06 12.83
C GLY A 61 -10.02 -1.94 12.28
N ILE A 62 -9.21 -1.33 13.14
CA ILE A 62 -8.21 -0.32 12.76
C ILE A 62 -7.26 -0.91 11.71
N ARG A 63 -6.77 -2.13 11.95
CA ARG A 63 -5.93 -2.85 10.98
C ARG A 63 -6.59 -2.95 9.59
N SER A 64 -7.89 -3.24 9.54
CA SER A 64 -8.62 -3.40 8.28
C SER A 64 -8.80 -2.06 7.56
N ALA A 65 -9.08 -0.99 8.29
CA ALA A 65 -9.17 0.36 7.74
C ALA A 65 -7.83 0.82 7.14
N ILE A 66 -6.71 0.59 7.86
CA ILE A 66 -5.36 0.89 7.35
C ILE A 66 -5.06 0.06 6.09
N TRP A 67 -5.43 -1.22 6.09
CA TRP A 67 -5.26 -2.07 4.93
C TRP A 67 -6.02 -1.54 3.71
N LEU A 68 -7.28 -1.16 3.90
CA LEU A 68 -8.14 -0.62 2.85
C LEU A 68 -7.57 0.69 2.28
N ALA A 69 -7.06 1.58 3.13
CA ALA A 69 -6.42 2.83 2.68
C ALA A 69 -5.19 2.56 1.80
N GLY A 70 -4.33 1.61 2.19
CA GLY A 70 -3.19 1.21 1.37
C GLY A 70 -3.62 0.56 0.05
N PHE A 71 -4.64 -0.29 0.07
CA PHE A 71 -5.16 -0.93 -1.14
C PHE A 71 -5.80 0.07 -2.10
N ALA A 72 -6.61 1.01 -1.59
CA ALA A 72 -7.21 2.08 -2.37
C ALA A 72 -6.15 2.98 -3.02
N ALA A 73 -5.07 3.31 -2.29
CA ALA A 73 -3.95 4.06 -2.86
C ALA A 73 -3.29 3.31 -4.04
N THR A 74 -3.09 1.99 -3.93
CA THR A 74 -2.59 1.19 -5.05
C THR A 74 -3.56 1.21 -6.25
N ILE A 75 -4.87 1.11 -6.04
CA ILE A 75 -5.87 1.22 -7.11
C ILE A 75 -5.76 2.58 -7.81
N VAL A 76 -5.65 3.67 -7.07
CA VAL A 76 -5.52 5.02 -7.64
C VAL A 76 -4.30 5.13 -8.55
N LEU A 77 -3.16 4.54 -8.17
CA LEU A 77 -1.97 4.52 -9.01
C LEU A 77 -2.21 3.79 -10.33
N TYR A 78 -2.89 2.64 -10.29
CA TYR A 78 -3.24 1.90 -11.51
C TYR A 78 -4.24 2.64 -12.39
N LEU A 79 -5.23 3.33 -11.80
CA LEU A 79 -6.19 4.12 -12.56
C LEU A 79 -5.48 5.28 -13.28
N ILE A 80 -4.57 5.98 -12.61
CA ILE A 80 -3.78 7.04 -13.24
C ILE A 80 -2.88 6.48 -14.35
N ALA A 81 -2.22 5.35 -14.12
CA ALA A 81 -1.43 4.68 -15.15
C ALA A 81 -2.25 4.32 -16.38
N LEU A 82 -3.47 3.78 -16.19
CA LEU A 82 -4.37 3.40 -17.28
C LEU A 82 -4.86 4.62 -18.08
N MET A 83 -5.10 5.75 -17.41
CA MET A 83 -5.53 7.00 -18.07
C MET A 83 -4.40 7.69 -18.84
N ALA A 84 -3.14 7.37 -18.52
CA ALA A 84 -1.96 7.95 -19.15
C ALA A 84 -1.38 7.07 -20.28
N ALA A 85 -1.90 5.86 -20.47
CA ALA A 85 -1.56 4.95 -21.55
C ALA A 85 -2.35 5.29 -22.83
#